data_AF-A0A7C9JAQ1-F1
#
_entry.id   AF-A0A7C9JAQ1-F1
#
_cell.length_a   1.000
_cell.length_b   1.000
_cell.length_c   1.000
_cell.angle_alpha   90.00
_cell.angle_beta   90.00
_cell.angle_gamma   90.00
#
_symmetry.space_group_name_H-M   'P 1'
#
loop_
_entity.id
_entity.type
_entity.pdbx_description
1 polymer ?
#
loop_
_entity_poly.entity_id
_entity_poly.type
_entity_poly.pdbx_seq_one_letter_code
_entity_poly.pdbx_strand_id
1 'polypeptide(L)' 'DPYRLFRCHTIMNCVDVCPKSLNPTKAIGKIKELMIRRAI' A
#
# COMPACT_ATOMS: atom_id res chain seq x y z
N ASP A 1 5.43 -15.68 -1.06
CA ASP A 1 4.32 -15.36 -0.14
C ASP A 1 3.31 -14.41 -0.79
N PRO A 2 2.15 -14.93 -1.22
CA PRO A 2 1.10 -14.19 -1.93
C PRO A 2 0.41 -13.12 -1.06
N TYR A 3 0.56 -13.19 0.27
CA TYR A 3 -0.10 -12.26 1.20
C TYR A 3 0.75 -11.04 1.61
N ARG A 4 1.96 -10.88 1.06
CA ARG A 4 2.90 -9.81 1.46
C ARG A 4 2.31 -8.40 1.35
N LEU A 5 1.52 -8.13 0.32
CA LEU A 5 0.88 -6.82 0.12
C LEU A 5 -0.25 -6.56 1.13
N PHE A 6 -0.91 -7.61 1.62
CA PHE A 6 -2.05 -7.51 2.51
C PHE A 6 -1.68 -7.29 3.98
N ARG A 7 -0.38 -7.34 4.32
CA ARG A 7 0.14 -7.00 5.66
C ARG A 7 0.03 -5.52 6.00
N CYS A 8 -0.21 -4.66 5.01
CA CYS A 8 -0.44 -3.24 5.26
C CYS A 8 -1.87 -3.01 5.75
N HIS A 9 -2.00 -2.60 7.02
CA HIS A 9 -3.25 -2.26 7.72
C HIS A 9 -3.59 -0.76 7.71
N THR A 10 -2.97 0.03 6.82
CA THR A 10 -3.30 1.46 6.67
C THR A 10 -3.09 2.28 7.97
N ILE A 11 -2.11 1.91 8.79
CA ILE A 11 -1.74 2.64 10.04
C ILE A 11 -1.12 4.02 9.72
N MET A 12 -0.57 4.19 8.51
CA MET A 12 0.02 5.44 7.98
C MET A 12 1.34 5.93 8.59
N ASN A 13 1.94 5.23 9.56
CA ASN A 13 3.28 5.55 10.09
C ASN A 13 4.36 5.74 9.00
N CYS A 14 4.25 5.03 7.88
CA CYS A 14 5.19 5.13 6.76
C CYS A 14 5.11 6.47 6.00
N VAL A 15 3.98 7.18 6.08
CA VAL A 15 3.80 8.53 5.53
C VAL A 15 4.43 9.54 6.47
N ASP A 16 4.16 9.42 7.77
CA ASP A 16 4.60 10.38 8.79
C ASP A 16 6.12 10.41 8.96
N VAL A 17 6.78 9.25 8.87
CA VAL A 17 8.24 9.14 8.99
C VAL A 17 8.98 9.52 7.71
N CYS A 18 8.28 9.76 6.59
CA CYS A 18 8.94 9.86 5.29
C CYS A 18 9.71 11.19 5.16
N PRO A 19 11.06 11.17 5.11
CA PRO A 19 11.87 12.40 4.97
C PRO A 19 11.76 13.02 3.58
N LYS A 20 11.16 12.31 2.62
CA LYS A 20 10.96 12.74 1.24
C LYS A 20 9.50 13.16 0.95
N SER A 21 8.66 13.23 1.99
CA SER A 21 7.23 13.56 1.86
C SER A 21 6.49 12.69 0.84
N LEU A 22 6.92 11.43 0.69
CA LEU A 22 6.23 10.45 -0.15
C LEU A 22 5.07 9.84 0.64
N ASN A 23 4.07 9.33 -0.07
CA ASN A 23 2.94 8.64 0.53
C ASN A 23 2.92 7.15 0.12
N PRO A 24 3.56 6.25 0.89
CA PRO A 24 3.58 4.82 0.60
C PRO A 24 2.19 4.19 0.69
N THR A 25 1.33 4.66 1.60
CA THR A 25 -0.05 4.18 1.78
C THR A 25 -0.86 4.31 0.49
N LYS A 26 -0.74 5.46 -0.19
CA LYS A 26 -1.41 5.72 -1.47
C LYS A 26 -0.95 4.76 -2.57
N ALA A 27 0.36 4.49 -2.65
CA ALA A 27 0.91 3.55 -3.62
C ALA A 27 0.42 2.12 -3.37
N ILE A 28 0.45 1.67 -2.11
CA ILE A 28 -0.05 0.34 -1.71
C ILE A 28 -1.54 0.19 -2.04
N GLY A 29 -2.36 1.21 -1.79
CA GLY A 29 -3.77 1.21 -2.17
C GLY A 29 -3.99 1.00 -3.67
N LYS A 30 -3.22 1.70 -4.51
CA LYS A 30 -3.28 1.56 -5.97
C LYS A 30 -2.87 0.16 -6.43
N ILE A 31 -1.88 -0.46 -5.79
CA ILE A 31 -1.47 -1.84 -6.10
C ILE A 31 -2.57 -2.82 -5.70
N LYS A 32 -3.20 -2.66 -4.52
CA LYS A 32 -4.32 -3.51 -4.08
C LYS A 32 -5.49 -3.41 -5.08
N GLU A 33 -5.84 -2.21 -5.52
CA GLU A 33 -6.87 -1.99 -6.53
C GLU A 33 -6.54 -2.67 -7.87
N LEU A 34 -5.29 -2.53 -8.35
CA LEU A 34 -4.85 -3.21 -9.57
C LEU A 34 -4.89 -4.74 -9.45
N MET A 35 -4.61 -5.30 -8.27
CA MET A 35 -4.72 -6.75 -8.05
C MET A 35 -6.18 -7.21 -8.07
N ILE A 36 -7.10 -6.45 -7.45
CA ILE A 36 -8.53 -6.75 -7.49
C ILE A 36 -9.06 -6.66 -8.92
N ARG A 37 -8.71 -5.61 -9.66
CA ARG A 37 -9.11 -5.45 -11.07
C ARG A 37 -8.59 -6.56 -12.00
N ARG A 38 -7.46 -7.21 -11.65
CA ARG A 38 -6.90 -8.35 -12.41
C ARG A 38 -7.51 -9.69 -12.03
N ALA A 39 -8.16 -9.76 -10.87
CA ALA A 39 -8.81 -10.98 -10.37
C ALA A 39 -10.27 -11.12 -10.87
N ILE A 40 -10.81 -10.04 -11.44
CA ILE A 40 -12.06 -10.01 -12.22
C ILE A 40 -11.69 -10.23 -13.69
#